data_AF-A0A3P7JFV3-F1
#
_entry.id   AF-A0A3P7JFV3-F1
#
_cell.length_a   1.000
_cell.length_b   1.000
_cell.length_c   1.000
_cell.angle_alpha   90.00
_cell.angle_beta   90.00
_cell.angle_gamma   90.00
#
_symmetry.space_group_name_H-M   'P 1'
#
loop_
_entity.id
_entity.type
_entity.pdbx_description
1 polymer ?
#
loop_
_entity_poly.entity_id
_entity_poly.type
_entity_poly.pdbx_seq_one_letter_code
_entity_poly.pdbx_strand_id
1 'polypeptide(L)'
;MQQYDRILSCYRRQVEREFSTGKVKVRMCMQQYDRILSCYRRPGLEEDVQMVKERHNNGNEHILVMSRNQAFVVHTRTGGRLLSFADILFQLQEVIRMSEARKGLVIPLGASAAGDRATAARFWNILREGFIIL
;
A
#
# COMPACT_ATOMS: atom_id res chain seq x y z
N MET A 1 -23.40 10.95 -12.86
CA MET A 1 -23.22 9.52 -12.47
C MET A 1 -22.20 9.33 -11.33
N GLN A 2 -21.04 10.01 -11.31
CA GLN A 2 -20.01 9.84 -10.26
C GLN A 2 -20.46 10.08 -8.79
N GLN A 3 -21.48 10.91 -8.55
CA GLN A 3 -21.94 11.23 -7.20
C GLN A 3 -22.82 10.12 -6.58
N TYR A 4 -23.57 9.38 -7.40
CA TYR A 4 -24.42 8.27 -6.96
C TYR A 4 -23.61 7.03 -6.59
N ASP A 5 -22.50 6.76 -7.30
CA ASP A 5 -21.63 5.62 -7.01
C ASP A 5 -20.91 5.74 -5.66
N ARG A 6 -20.54 6.97 -5.25
CA ARG A 6 -19.95 7.24 -3.92
C ARG A 6 -20.95 6.98 -2.79
N ILE A 7 -22.23 7.28 -3.00
CA ILE A 7 -23.28 7.07 -2.00
C ILE A 7 -23.55 5.58 -1.81
N LEU A 8 -23.53 4.81 -2.91
CA LEU A 8 -23.71 3.34 -2.88
C LEU A 8 -22.48 2.59 -2.33
N SER A 9 -21.26 3.12 -2.45
CA SER A 9 -20.08 2.49 -1.82
C SER A 9 -20.14 2.55 -0.29
N CYS A 10 -20.69 3.63 0.25
CA CYS A 10 -20.79 3.87 1.69
C CYS A 10 -21.72 2.88 2.42
N TYR A 11 -22.64 2.24 1.69
CA TYR A 11 -23.59 1.26 2.24
C TYR A 11 -23.13 -0.21 2.13
N ARG A 12 -22.02 -0.49 1.42
CA ARG A 12 -21.71 -1.85 0.94
C ARG A 12 -20.88 -2.70 1.90
N ARG A 13 -20.40 -2.15 3.03
CA ARG A 13 -19.63 -2.91 4.03
C ARG A 13 -20.18 -2.68 5.42
N GLN A 14 -21.16 -3.50 5.77
CA GLN A 14 -21.57 -3.68 7.16
C GLN A 14 -20.47 -4.49 7.87
N VAL A 15 -19.37 -3.83 8.22
CA VAL A 15 -18.44 -4.40 9.20
C VAL A 15 -19.20 -4.46 10.52
N GLU A 16 -19.31 -5.65 11.11
CA GLU A 16 -19.93 -5.80 12.42
C GLU A 16 -19.20 -4.89 13.41
N ARG A 17 -19.95 -3.97 14.02
CA ARG A 17 -19.39 -3.02 14.98
C ARG A 17 -19.10 -3.78 16.27
N GLU A 18 -17.97 -3.47 16.91
CA GLU A 18 -17.72 -3.89 18.28
C GLU A 18 -18.89 -3.44 19.19
N PHE A 19 -19.47 -4.41 19.89
CA PHE A 19 -20.53 -4.23 20.88
C PHE A 19 -19.95 -3.65 22.17
N SER A 20 -19.51 -2.39 22.15
CA SER A 20 -19.27 -1.63 23.38
C SER A 20 -20.63 -1.22 23.97
N THR A 21 -20.84 -1.66 25.20
CA THR A 21 -22.07 -1.66 26.03
C THR A 21 -22.76 -0.30 26.16
N GLY A 22 -24.09 -0.26 25.95
CA GLY A 22 -25.01 0.67 26.65
C GLY A 22 -25.60 1.88 25.91
N LYS A 23 -25.18 2.25 24.69
CA LYS A 23 -25.77 3.39 23.94
C LYS A 23 -26.03 3.08 22.47
N VAL A 24 -27.13 3.62 21.93
CA VAL A 24 -27.49 3.52 20.50
C VAL A 24 -26.44 4.25 19.67
N LYS A 25 -25.62 3.50 18.93
CA LYS A 25 -24.53 4.06 18.10
C LYS A 25 -25.07 4.52 16.74
N VAL A 26 -24.94 5.82 16.43
CA VAL A 26 -25.33 6.41 15.13
C VAL A 26 -24.51 5.83 13.98
N ARG A 27 -25.08 5.71 12.77
CA ARG A 27 -24.36 5.24 11.57
C ARG A 27 -23.33 6.30 11.13
N MET A 28 -22.09 5.86 10.92
CA MET A 28 -20.96 6.71 10.49
C MET A 28 -20.57 6.38 9.05
N CYS A 29 -19.92 7.34 8.39
CA CYS A 29 -19.36 7.16 7.04
C CYS A 29 -18.25 6.10 7.04
N MET A 30 -18.26 5.19 6.05
CA MET A 30 -17.28 4.10 5.90
C MET A 30 -16.15 4.42 4.92
N GLN A 31 -16.06 5.67 4.42
CA GLN A 31 -15.08 6.05 3.41
C GLN A 31 -13.62 5.86 3.87
N GLN A 32 -13.35 5.95 5.17
CA GLN A 32 -12.00 5.71 5.71
C GLN A 32 -11.57 4.24 5.52
N TYR A 33 -12.49 3.29 5.74
CA TYR A 33 -12.24 1.86 5.49
C TYR A 33 -11.96 1.55 4.02
N ASP A 34 -12.48 2.37 3.11
CA ASP A 34 -12.19 2.21 1.69
C ASP A 34 -10.74 2.54 1.35
N ARG A 35 -10.10 3.40 2.14
CA ARG A 35 -8.78 3.97 1.87
C ARG A 35 -7.61 3.24 2.54
N ILE A 36 -7.85 2.46 3.60
CA ILE A 36 -6.78 1.83 4.44
C ILE A 36 -5.68 1.16 3.61
N LEU A 37 -6.04 0.35 2.62
CA LEU A 37 -5.08 -0.39 1.78
C LEU A 37 -4.98 0.14 0.34
N SER A 38 -5.63 1.26 0.05
CA SER A 38 -5.71 1.80 -1.32
C SER A 38 -5.08 3.18 -1.46
N CYS A 39 -4.60 3.81 -0.38
CA CYS A 39 -3.97 5.12 -0.46
C CYS A 39 -2.44 5.08 -0.36
N TYR A 40 -1.79 6.01 -1.06
CA TYR A 40 -0.36 6.30 -0.95
C TYR A 40 -0.15 7.82 -0.90
N ARG A 41 0.69 8.31 0.01
CA ARG A 41 1.03 9.72 0.12
C ARG A 41 2.29 10.00 -0.69
N ARG A 42 2.13 10.66 -1.83
CA ARG A 42 3.24 11.07 -2.70
C ARG A 42 3.82 12.39 -2.19
N PRO A 43 5.15 12.48 -1.97
CA PRO A 43 5.77 13.74 -1.57
C PRO A 43 5.71 14.77 -2.70
N GLY A 44 5.43 16.02 -2.37
CA GLY A 44 5.50 17.18 -3.28
C GLY A 44 6.28 18.34 -2.68
N LEU A 45 6.76 19.25 -3.52
CA LEU A 45 7.62 20.37 -3.08
C LEU A 45 6.84 21.41 -2.27
N GLU A 46 5.61 21.72 -2.70
CA GLU A 46 4.72 22.66 -2.01
C GLU A 46 3.71 21.91 -1.14
N GLU A 47 3.00 20.95 -1.75
CA GLU A 47 2.00 20.13 -1.08
C GLU A 47 2.12 18.66 -1.46
N ASP A 48 1.80 17.79 -0.50
CA ASP A 48 1.77 16.35 -0.72
C ASP A 48 0.44 15.93 -1.33
N VAL A 49 0.50 14.94 -2.23
CA VAL A 49 -0.69 14.43 -2.92
C VAL A 49 -1.06 13.06 -2.37
N GLN A 50 -2.30 12.91 -1.89
CA GLN A 50 -2.84 11.61 -1.52
C GLN A 50 -3.39 10.90 -2.75
N MET A 51 -2.66 9.91 -3.23
CA MET A 51 -3.07 9.02 -4.31
C MET A 51 -4.02 7.96 -3.76
N VAL A 52 -5.13 7.68 -4.46
CA VAL A 52 -6.06 6.60 -4.13
C VAL A 52 -6.14 5.66 -5.32
N LYS A 53 -5.80 4.40 -5.10
CA LYS A 53 -5.89 3.33 -6.08
C LYS A 53 -7.33 2.83 -6.16
N GLU A 54 -7.83 2.67 -7.37
CA GLU A 54 -9.14 2.04 -7.61
C GLU A 54 -9.09 0.54 -7.27
N ARG A 55 -10.17 0.04 -6.66
CA ARG A 55 -10.28 -1.36 -6.26
C ARG A 55 -10.59 -2.23 -7.47
N HIS A 56 -9.58 -2.92 -7.99
CA HIS A 56 -9.77 -3.96 -9.00
C HIS A 56 -9.66 -5.33 -8.35
N ASN A 57 -10.81 -5.96 -8.09
CA ASN A 57 -10.89 -7.30 -7.47
C ASN A 57 -10.39 -8.44 -8.39
N ASN A 58 -10.13 -8.15 -9.67
CA ASN A 58 -9.70 -9.16 -10.65
C ASN A 58 -8.20 -9.07 -10.98
N GLY A 59 -7.47 -8.11 -10.41
CA GLY A 59 -6.04 -7.92 -10.68
C GLY A 59 -5.14 -8.82 -9.83
N ASN A 60 -3.87 -8.90 -10.24
CA ASN A 60 -2.79 -9.45 -9.42
C ASN A 60 -2.53 -8.50 -8.24
N GLU A 61 -2.67 -9.01 -7.01
CA GLU A 61 -2.39 -8.27 -5.79
C GLU A 61 -1.07 -8.72 -5.20
N HIS A 62 -0.39 -7.76 -4.57
CA HIS A 62 0.89 -7.98 -3.95
C HIS A 62 1.04 -7.05 -2.76
N ILE A 63 1.95 -7.43 -1.87
CA ILE A 63 2.46 -6.59 -0.79
C ILE A 63 3.93 -6.29 -1.05
N LEU A 64 4.38 -5.14 -0.55
CA LEU A 64 5.79 -4.77 -0.55
C LEU A 64 6.38 -5.16 0.80
N VAL A 65 7.42 -6.00 0.80
CA VAL A 65 8.15 -6.42 1.99
C VAL A 65 9.52 -5.78 1.97
N MET A 66 9.85 -5.05 3.05
CA MET A 66 11.15 -4.43 3.23
C MET A 66 11.99 -5.29 4.17
N SER A 67 13.16 -5.76 3.71
CA SER A 67 14.11 -6.51 4.51
C SER A 67 15.53 -6.06 4.19
N ARG A 68 16.33 -5.73 5.21
CA ARG A 68 17.74 -5.30 5.08
C ARG A 68 17.93 -4.19 4.03
N ASN A 69 17.07 -3.17 4.09
CA ASN A 69 17.02 -2.02 3.16
C ASN A 69 16.70 -2.35 1.70
N GLN A 70 16.19 -3.56 1.43
CA GLN A 70 15.78 -4.02 0.12
C GLN A 70 14.27 -4.18 0.06
N ALA A 71 13.67 -3.82 -1.07
CA ALA A 71 12.25 -3.94 -1.33
C ALA A 71 11.98 -5.20 -2.16
N PHE A 72 11.04 -6.03 -1.70
CA PHE A 72 10.62 -7.25 -2.39
C PHE A 72 9.11 -7.22 -2.61
N VAL A 73 8.68 -7.66 -3.79
CA VAL A 73 7.27 -7.82 -4.13
C VAL A 73 6.87 -9.25 -3.78
N VAL A 74 5.90 -9.40 -2.88
CA VAL A 74 5.31 -10.70 -2.53
C VAL A 74 3.89 -10.73 -3.03
N HIS A 75 3.57 -11.70 -3.87
CA HIS A 75 2.23 -11.83 -4.44
C HIS A 75 1.29 -12.43 -3.40
N THR A 76 0.09 -11.86 -3.31
CA THR A 76 -0.99 -12.37 -2.45
C THR A 76 -2.11 -12.96 -3.30
N ARG A 77 -2.37 -12.40 -4.48
CA ARG A 77 -3.38 -12.88 -5.42
C ARG A 77 -2.80 -12.92 -6.83
N THR A 78 -2.92 -14.07 -7.49
CA THR A 78 -2.47 -14.24 -8.88
C THR A 78 -3.62 -14.78 -9.72
N GLY A 79 -3.94 -14.12 -10.84
CA GLY A 79 -5.05 -14.53 -11.71
C GLY A 79 -6.40 -14.52 -11.02
N GLY A 80 -6.61 -13.61 -10.05
CA GLY A 80 -7.85 -13.53 -9.27
C GLY A 80 -7.98 -14.56 -8.14
N ARG A 81 -7.05 -15.50 -8.00
CA ARG A 81 -7.04 -16.50 -6.90
C ARG A 81 -6.08 -16.10 -5.79
N LEU A 82 -6.56 -16.12 -4.54
CA LEU A 82 -5.73 -15.88 -3.36
C LEU A 82 -4.75 -17.04 -3.18
N LEU A 83 -3.48 -16.72 -2.96
CA LEU A 83 -2.45 -17.72 -2.69
C LEU A 83 -2.66 -18.37 -1.32
N SER A 84 -2.21 -19.61 -1.18
CA SER A 84 -2.31 -20.31 0.10
C SER A 84 -1.35 -19.71 1.13
N PHE A 85 -1.64 -19.95 2.41
CA PHE A 85 -0.73 -19.54 3.49
C PHE A 85 0.68 -20.12 3.30
N ALA A 86 0.78 -21.37 2.85
CA ALA A 86 2.06 -22.03 2.59
C ALA A 86 2.85 -21.33 1.48
N ASP A 87 2.19 -20.93 0.39
CA ASP A 87 2.85 -20.23 -0.72
C ASP A 87 3.36 -18.85 -0.32
N ILE A 88 2.57 -18.13 0.50
CA ILE A 88 2.96 -16.82 1.03
C ILE A 88 4.13 -16.97 2.01
N LEU A 89 4.09 -17.98 2.88
CA LEU A 89 5.18 -18.27 3.81
C LEU A 89 6.47 -18.61 3.08
N PHE A 90 6.38 -19.45 2.03
CA PHE A 90 7.52 -19.80 1.19
C PHE A 90 8.13 -18.56 0.52
N GLN A 91 7.30 -17.68 -0.06
CA GLN A 91 7.78 -16.42 -0.62
C GLN A 91 8.50 -15.54 0.43
N LEU A 92 7.98 -15.47 1.66
CA LEU A 92 8.61 -14.69 2.73
C LEU A 92 9.95 -15.29 3.18
N GLN A 93 10.05 -16.61 3.24
CA GLN A 93 11.32 -17.29 3.54
C GLN A 93 12.36 -17.01 2.44
N GLU A 94 11.95 -17.03 1.18
CA GLU A 94 12.82 -16.68 0.05
C GLU A 94 13.25 -15.21 0.10
N VAL A 95 12.37 -14.29 0.48
CA VAL A 95 12.73 -12.87 0.69
C VAL A 95 13.83 -12.74 1.74
N ILE A 96 13.73 -13.47 2.86
CA ILE A 96 14.77 -13.45 3.90
C ILE A 96 16.10 -13.97 3.32
N ARG A 97 16.08 -15.13 2.66
CA ARG A 97 17.26 -15.75 2.04
C ARG A 97 17.92 -14.82 1.01
N MET A 98 17.13 -14.22 0.12
CA MET A 98 17.61 -13.27 -0.90
C MET A 98 18.17 -11.99 -0.29
N SER A 99 17.53 -11.48 0.76
CA SER A 99 17.98 -10.26 1.44
C SER A 99 19.33 -10.45 2.13
N GLU A 100 19.65 -11.65 2.60
CA GLU A 100 20.96 -12.01 3.17
C GLU A 100 22.03 -12.06 2.09
N ALA A 101 21.74 -12.76 0.99
CA ALA A 101 22.68 -12.91 -0.12
C ALA A 101 23.10 -11.57 -0.75
N ARG A 102 22.22 -10.56 -0.72
CA ARG A 102 22.43 -9.23 -1.32
C ARG A 102 22.78 -8.14 -0.30
N LYS A 103 23.12 -8.51 0.93
CA LYS A 103 23.39 -7.56 2.01
C LYS A 103 24.51 -6.59 1.61
N GLY A 104 24.23 -5.28 1.65
CA GLY A 104 25.20 -4.23 1.34
C GLY A 104 25.36 -3.87 -0.13
N LEU A 105 24.69 -4.58 -1.05
CA LEU A 105 24.75 -4.29 -2.49
C LEU A 105 23.68 -3.29 -2.95
N VAL A 106 22.67 -3.01 -2.13
CA VAL A 106 21.47 -2.26 -2.53
C VAL A 106 21.41 -0.91 -1.83
N ILE A 107 21.06 0.12 -2.60
CA ILE A 107 20.84 1.47 -2.11
C ILE A 107 19.59 1.48 -1.22
N PRO A 108 19.66 2.01 0.02
CA PRO A 108 18.54 2.01 0.96
C PRO A 108 17.47 3.05 0.58
N LEU A 109 16.72 2.80 -0.49
CA LEU A 109 15.70 3.73 -1.01
C LEU A 109 14.63 4.09 0.03
N GLY A 110 14.27 3.15 0.91
CA GLY A 110 13.25 3.37 1.95
C GLY A 110 13.61 4.47 2.94
N ALA A 111 14.90 4.74 3.19
CA ALA A 111 15.32 5.77 4.13
C ALA A 111 14.94 7.19 3.66
N SER A 112 14.81 7.40 2.35
CA SER A 112 14.42 8.69 1.77
C SER A 112 13.02 9.16 2.21
N ALA A 113 12.14 8.22 2.57
CA ALA A 113 10.77 8.53 2.97
C ALA A 113 10.65 8.99 4.43
N ALA A 114 11.68 8.80 5.26
CA ALA A 114 11.67 9.11 6.69
C ALA A 114 12.11 10.54 7.01
N GLY A 115 12.82 11.21 6.10
CA GLY A 115 13.35 12.57 6.30
C GLY A 115 12.32 13.69 6.12
N ASP A 116 12.83 14.91 6.06
CA ASP A 116 12.05 16.11 5.73
C ASP A 116 11.28 15.96 4.41
N ARG A 117 10.06 16.52 4.36
CA ARG A 117 9.15 16.34 3.21
C ARG A 117 9.69 16.99 1.94
N ALA A 118 10.32 18.16 2.04
CA ALA A 118 10.93 18.80 0.87
C ALA A 118 12.13 17.99 0.35
N THR A 119 12.89 17.38 1.26
CA THR A 119 14.00 16.47 0.89
C THR A 119 13.49 15.20 0.23
N ALA A 120 12.44 14.58 0.77
CA ALA A 120 11.79 13.42 0.18
C ALA A 120 11.19 13.74 -1.21
N ALA A 121 10.61 14.93 -1.37
CA ALA A 121 10.06 15.40 -2.66
C ALA A 121 11.16 15.61 -3.71
N ARG A 122 12.28 16.25 -3.35
CA ARG A 122 13.44 16.39 -4.24
C ARG A 122 14.00 15.03 -4.65
N PHE A 123 14.19 14.13 -3.69
CA PHE A 123 14.65 12.78 -3.95
C PHE A 123 13.71 12.00 -4.88
N TRP A 124 12.39 12.10 -4.65
CA TRP A 124 11.37 11.48 -5.50
C TRP A 124 11.40 12.01 -6.94
N ASN A 125 11.61 13.31 -7.12
CA ASN A 125 11.73 13.91 -8.46
C ASN A 125 12.99 13.41 -9.17
N ILE A 126 14.13 13.36 -8.48
CA ILE A 126 15.38 12.80 -9.03
C ILE A 126 15.19 11.34 -9.46
N LEU A 127 14.55 10.51 -8.62
CA LEU A 127 14.27 9.11 -8.97
C LEU A 127 13.37 8.99 -10.20
N ARG A 128 12.37 9.86 -10.33
CA ARG A 128 11.48 9.87 -11.49
C ARG A 128 12.19 10.24 -12.78
N GLU A 129 13.07 11.24 -12.74
CA GLU A 129 13.82 11.72 -13.90
C GLU A 129 14.92 10.73 -14.30
N GLY A 130 15.62 10.15 -13.32
CA GLY A 130 16.67 9.17 -13.56
C GLY A 130 16.19 7.84 -14.15
N PHE A 131 14.93 7.45 -13.93
CA PHE A 131 14.36 6.22 -14.48
C PHE A 131 13.93 6.34 -15.96
N ILE A 132 13.97 7.55 -16.55
CA ILE A 132 13.66 7.78 -17.97
C ILE A 132 14.90 7.60 -18.87
N ILE A 133 16.11 7.51 -18.31
CA ILE A 133 17.38 7.46 -19.05
C ILE A 133 18.11 6.10 -18.92
N LEU A 134 17.42 5.04 -18.50
CA LEU A 134 17.93 3.65 -18.55
C LEU A 134 17.01 2.75 -19.35
#